data_AF-A0A818SA89-F1
#
_entry.id   AF-A0A818SA89-F1
#
_cell.length_a   1.000
_cell.length_b   1.000
_cell.length_c   1.000
_cell.angle_alpha   90.00
_cell.angle_beta   90.00
_cell.angle_gamma   90.00
#
_symmetry.space_group_name_H-M   'P 1'
#
loop_
_entity.id
_entity.type
_entity.pdbx_description
1 polymer ?
#
loop_
_entity_poly.entity_id
_entity_poly.type
_entity_poly.pdbx_seq_one_letter_code
_entity_poly.pdbx_strand_id
1 'polypeptide(L)'
;MARIIDPKNVISIMLSDEMEMSGQIRSFLFHFRIDQFIRLRSLILMNVEDEDLDKFQKHIMKYPLTTFSISHRYYGIDNIRSLLSSIISPNHLLKFKFEGIGSFNYPRVIPLNIIIEFVRVFFFECEVELLSTIDFSKHMKYQENDGIRQYQTDDFYNYLSQTRHKRNARQELLCVAVTVADIYLNEIWDFVYGQAQAIDGVGVYSFARLDPLFSASLQTLLSFSLTDGHRVIILRRCVKILLHELGHLFGLKHCIYYICLMNGANNEIEMDRQPLYLCPVCLRKLYSTLQFNVRDVYEKFLNLCEKYGLEEERIWYQKHLNCIQDTNK
;
A
#
# COMPACT_ATOMS: atom_id res chain seq x y z
N MET A 1 31.00 -6.08 -28.42
CA MET A 1 29.94 -5.87 -29.43
C MET A 1 28.98 -4.82 -28.87
N ALA A 2 29.07 -3.57 -29.30
CA ALA A 2 28.15 -2.53 -28.84
C ALA A 2 26.80 -2.75 -29.53
N ARG A 3 25.74 -3.04 -28.78
CA ARG A 3 24.39 -3.10 -29.33
C ARG A 3 23.94 -1.68 -29.61
N ILE A 4 23.62 -1.38 -30.86
CA ILE A 4 22.97 -0.12 -31.23
C ILE A 4 21.54 -0.20 -30.70
N ILE A 5 21.24 0.57 -29.65
CA ILE A 5 19.90 0.68 -29.09
C ILE A 5 19.18 1.78 -29.87
N ASP A 6 18.07 1.43 -30.54
CA ASP A 6 17.14 2.43 -31.09
C ASP A 6 16.25 2.97 -29.95
N PRO A 7 16.42 4.25 -29.54
CA PRO A 7 15.65 4.85 -28.43
C PRO A 7 14.14 4.73 -28.61
N LYS A 8 13.64 4.68 -29.85
CA LYS A 8 12.21 4.56 -30.14
C LYS A 8 11.61 3.24 -29.69
N ASN A 9 12.41 2.19 -29.53
CA ASN A 9 11.95 0.85 -29.15
C ASN A 9 12.10 0.54 -27.66
N VAL A 10 12.70 1.44 -26.89
CA VAL A 10 12.94 1.25 -25.46
C VAL A 10 11.70 1.66 -24.66
N ILE A 11 11.24 0.75 -23.81
CA ILE A 11 10.05 0.94 -22.95
C ILE A 11 10.41 1.08 -21.47
N SER A 12 11.60 0.63 -21.07
CA SER A 12 12.08 0.64 -19.69
C SER A 12 13.56 0.97 -19.67
N ILE A 13 13.96 1.84 -18.73
CA ILE A 13 15.35 2.21 -18.49
C ILE A 13 15.64 2.04 -17.00
N MET A 14 16.72 1.35 -16.68
CA MET A 14 17.25 1.22 -15.33
C MET A 14 18.70 1.70 -15.35
N LEU A 15 19.01 2.69 -14.53
CA LEU A 15 20.35 3.24 -14.40
C LEU A 15 20.73 3.23 -12.92
N SER A 16 21.98 2.87 -12.63
CA SER A 16 22.50 2.86 -11.27
C SER A 16 23.91 3.41 -11.23
N ASP A 17 24.16 4.33 -10.31
CA ASP A 17 25.52 4.69 -9.96
C ASP A 17 25.92 3.86 -8.72
N GLU A 18 26.59 2.73 -8.89
CA GLU A 18 27.18 1.95 -7.78
C GLU A 18 28.60 2.45 -7.44
N MET A 19 29.17 2.03 -6.30
CA MET A 19 30.52 2.46 -5.87
C MET A 19 31.62 2.12 -6.88
N GLU A 20 31.49 1.02 -7.63
CA GLU A 20 32.47 0.59 -8.64
C GLU A 20 32.17 1.10 -10.06
N MET A 21 30.97 1.65 -10.30
CA MET A 21 30.52 2.20 -11.59
C MET A 21 29.82 3.55 -11.41
N SER A 22 30.51 4.54 -10.85
CA SER A 22 30.00 5.90 -10.74
C SER A 22 29.90 6.58 -12.11
N GLY A 23 28.76 7.21 -12.42
CA GLY A 23 28.59 8.09 -13.57
C GLY A 23 27.86 7.46 -14.76
N GLN A 24 27.19 6.32 -14.59
CA GLN A 24 26.29 5.75 -15.60
C GLN A 24 25.13 6.69 -15.87
N ILE A 25 24.55 7.27 -14.83
CA ILE A 25 23.40 8.18 -14.94
C ILE A 25 23.85 9.47 -15.65
N ARG A 26 24.96 10.04 -15.21
CA ARG A 26 25.59 11.22 -15.83
C ARG A 26 25.95 11.00 -17.29
N SER A 27 26.58 9.86 -17.60
CA SER A 27 26.96 9.49 -18.97
C SER A 27 25.73 9.28 -19.86
N PHE A 28 24.69 8.63 -19.33
CA PHE A 28 23.43 8.46 -20.03
C PHE A 28 22.78 9.82 -20.36
N LEU A 29 22.69 10.72 -19.38
CA LEU A 29 22.15 12.07 -19.58
C LEU A 29 22.97 12.93 -20.55
N PHE A 30 24.28 12.71 -20.63
CA PHE A 30 25.16 13.43 -21.55
C PHE A 30 24.97 12.98 -23.01
N HIS A 31 24.85 11.67 -23.23
CA HIS A 31 24.79 11.09 -24.58
C HIS A 31 23.36 10.97 -25.11
N PHE A 32 22.40 10.82 -24.23
CA PHE A 32 21.01 10.56 -24.59
C PHE A 32 20.10 11.61 -23.98
N ARG A 33 19.29 12.20 -24.84
CA ARG A 33 18.18 13.02 -24.39
C ARG A 33 16.97 12.11 -24.17
N ILE A 34 16.33 12.24 -23.01
CA ILE A 34 15.16 11.43 -22.65
C ILE A 34 14.02 11.57 -23.69
N ASP A 35 13.97 12.68 -24.43
CA ASP A 35 12.99 12.94 -25.49
C ASP A 35 13.09 12.00 -26.70
N GLN A 36 14.22 11.31 -26.86
CA GLN A 36 14.41 10.31 -27.90
C GLN A 36 13.65 9.01 -27.59
N PHE A 37 13.32 8.76 -26.32
CA PHE A 37 12.65 7.55 -25.85
C PHE A 37 11.13 7.74 -25.79
N ILE A 38 10.51 7.97 -26.95
CA ILE A 38 9.07 8.27 -27.08
C ILE A 38 8.12 7.19 -26.54
N ARG A 39 8.62 5.95 -26.39
CA ARG A 39 7.87 4.80 -25.84
C ARG A 39 8.22 4.49 -24.40
N LEU A 40 9.05 5.29 -23.74
CA LEU A 40 9.46 5.06 -22.36
C LEU A 40 8.26 5.09 -21.42
N ARG A 41 8.09 4.01 -20.66
CA ARG A 41 7.04 3.83 -19.65
C ARG A 41 7.59 3.58 -18.26
N SER A 42 8.79 3.03 -18.14
CA SER A 42 9.42 2.76 -16.85
C SER A 42 10.80 3.41 -16.78
N LEU A 43 11.08 4.09 -15.67
CA LEU A 43 12.39 4.66 -15.39
C LEU A 43 12.77 4.39 -13.93
N ILE A 44 13.88 3.68 -13.73
CA ILE A 44 14.45 3.35 -12.42
C ILE A 44 15.82 3.99 -12.33
N LEU A 45 16.01 4.85 -11.34
CA LEU A 45 17.28 5.51 -11.07
C LEU A 45 17.76 5.11 -9.68
N MET A 46 18.93 4.49 -9.59
CA MET A 46 19.47 4.01 -8.31
C MET A 46 20.74 4.75 -7.92
N ASN A 47 20.82 5.15 -6.65
CA ASN A 47 21.97 5.86 -6.06
C ASN A 47 22.32 7.16 -6.82
N VAL A 48 21.30 7.92 -7.21
CA VAL A 48 21.42 9.18 -7.97
C VAL A 48 22.12 10.25 -7.14
N GLU A 49 22.98 11.04 -7.81
CA GLU A 49 23.60 12.26 -7.26
C GLU A 49 22.70 13.49 -7.50
N ASP A 50 22.73 14.47 -6.58
CA ASP A 50 21.86 15.67 -6.64
C ASP A 50 22.00 16.45 -7.96
N GLU A 51 23.22 16.62 -8.47
CA GLU A 51 23.51 17.38 -9.70
C GLU A 51 22.84 16.79 -10.96
N ASP A 52 22.58 15.48 -10.96
CA ASP A 52 21.97 14.77 -12.07
C ASP A 52 20.44 14.68 -11.92
N LEU A 53 19.93 14.76 -10.68
CA LEU A 53 18.50 14.79 -10.38
C LEU A 53 17.80 16.04 -10.95
N ASP A 54 18.42 17.21 -10.81
CA ASP A 54 17.88 18.48 -11.32
C ASP A 54 17.74 18.49 -12.85
N LYS A 55 18.67 17.81 -13.54
CA LYS A 55 18.61 17.63 -14.99
C LYS A 55 17.45 16.71 -15.36
N PHE A 56 17.22 15.64 -14.60
CA PHE A 56 16.08 14.73 -14.81
C PHE A 56 14.73 15.39 -14.56
N GLN A 57 14.60 16.22 -13.52
CA GLN A 57 13.33 16.83 -13.11
C GLN A 57 12.63 17.59 -14.25
N LYS A 58 13.37 18.41 -15.00
CA LYS A 58 12.83 19.20 -16.12
C LYS A 58 12.31 18.34 -17.28
N HIS A 59 12.81 17.11 -17.40
CA HIS A 59 12.48 16.21 -18.48
C HIS A 59 11.38 15.22 -18.08
N ILE A 60 11.48 14.55 -16.93
CA ILE A 60 10.51 13.53 -16.46
C ILE A 60 9.07 14.03 -16.49
N MET A 61 8.84 15.29 -16.09
CA MET A 61 7.52 15.92 -16.07
C MET A 61 6.80 15.96 -17.42
N LYS A 62 7.51 15.77 -18.53
CA LYS A 62 6.94 15.77 -19.89
C LYS A 62 6.59 14.37 -20.38
N TYR A 63 6.92 13.31 -19.63
CA TYR A 63 6.77 11.94 -20.09
C TYR A 63 5.69 11.17 -19.33
N PRO A 64 4.84 10.41 -20.05
CA PRO A 64 3.83 9.54 -19.46
C PRO A 64 4.45 8.22 -18.96
N LEU A 65 5.28 8.31 -17.92
CA LEU A 65 5.82 7.16 -17.20
C LEU A 65 4.68 6.46 -16.43
N THR A 66 4.59 5.13 -16.56
CA THR A 66 3.73 4.28 -15.73
C THR A 66 4.44 3.83 -14.46
N THR A 67 5.77 3.86 -14.45
CA THR A 67 6.60 3.44 -13.32
C THR A 67 7.80 4.37 -13.22
N PHE A 68 7.97 5.01 -12.06
CA PHE A 68 9.15 5.81 -11.76
C PHE A 68 9.64 5.46 -10.36
N SER A 69 10.89 5.00 -10.25
CA SER A 69 11.51 4.67 -8.98
C SER A 69 12.85 5.39 -8.88
N ILE A 70 13.12 5.99 -7.73
CA ILE A 70 14.38 6.67 -7.48
C ILE A 70 14.94 6.30 -6.10
N SER A 71 16.22 5.96 -6.04
CA SER A 71 17.00 5.92 -4.81
C SER A 71 18.19 6.89 -4.92
N HIS A 72 18.54 7.53 -3.81
CA HIS A 72 19.54 8.60 -3.76
C HIS A 72 20.71 8.21 -2.86
N ARG A 73 21.91 8.65 -3.25
CA ARG A 73 23.17 8.20 -2.64
C ARG A 73 23.47 8.88 -1.29
N TYR A 74 22.99 10.10 -1.04
CA TYR A 74 23.32 10.91 0.13
C TYR A 74 22.16 11.79 0.63
N TYR A 75 21.43 11.36 1.67
CA TYR A 75 20.60 12.14 2.64
C TYR A 75 19.90 13.49 2.27
N GLY A 76 19.74 13.85 0.99
CA GLY A 76 19.10 15.07 0.50
C GLY A 76 17.63 14.82 0.17
N ILE A 77 16.77 14.85 1.18
CA ILE A 77 15.32 14.58 1.05
C ILE A 77 14.62 15.64 0.18
N ASP A 78 15.15 16.87 0.10
CA ASP A 78 14.42 18.01 -0.46
C ASP A 78 14.31 18.02 -1.99
N ASN A 79 15.31 17.52 -2.73
CA ASN A 79 15.27 17.48 -4.20
C ASN A 79 14.36 16.35 -4.73
N ILE A 80 14.38 15.18 -4.08
CA ILE A 80 13.45 14.07 -4.35
C ILE A 80 12.02 14.50 -4.03
N ARG A 81 11.83 15.28 -2.95
CA ARG A 81 10.53 15.81 -2.53
C ARG A 81 9.94 16.75 -3.56
N SER A 82 10.74 17.65 -4.15
CA SER A 82 10.30 18.52 -5.25
C SER A 82 9.86 17.68 -6.47
N LEU A 83 10.64 16.68 -6.85
CA LEU A 83 10.32 15.79 -7.97
C LEU A 83 9.05 14.96 -7.74
N LEU A 84 8.92 14.29 -6.58
CA LEU A 84 7.74 13.49 -6.24
C LEU A 84 6.48 14.36 -6.12
N SER A 85 6.58 15.55 -5.51
CA SER A 85 5.46 16.49 -5.41
C SER A 85 5.00 17.03 -6.77
N SER A 86 5.92 17.14 -7.74
CA SER A 86 5.59 17.57 -9.10
C SER A 86 4.92 16.45 -9.91
N ILE A 87 5.31 15.18 -9.70
CA ILE A 87 4.72 14.01 -10.36
C ILE A 87 3.36 13.63 -9.73
N ILE A 88 3.24 13.75 -8.40
CA ILE A 88 2.04 13.49 -7.60
C ILE A 88 1.30 14.82 -7.38
N SER A 89 1.03 15.56 -8.47
CA SER A 89 0.15 16.72 -8.37
C SER A 89 -1.22 16.26 -7.84
N PRO A 90 -1.88 17.03 -6.95
CA PRO A 90 -3.23 16.72 -6.44
C PRO A 90 -4.31 16.55 -7.53
N ASN A 91 -4.00 16.87 -8.79
CA ASN A 91 -4.86 16.61 -9.95
C ASN A 91 -4.85 15.16 -10.46
N HIS A 92 -3.97 14.29 -9.94
CA HIS A 92 -4.02 12.85 -10.17
C HIS A 92 -4.73 12.20 -8.96
N LEU A 93 -6.04 12.01 -9.07
CA LEU A 93 -6.84 11.27 -8.08
C LEU A 93 -6.13 9.96 -7.72
N LEU A 94 -5.79 9.78 -6.43
CA LEU A 94 -5.30 8.52 -5.90
C LEU A 94 -6.41 7.48 -6.03
N LYS A 95 -6.44 6.73 -7.13
CA LYS A 95 -7.45 5.68 -7.31
C LYS A 95 -6.92 4.33 -6.82
N PHE A 96 -7.55 3.81 -5.77
CA PHE A 96 -7.36 2.45 -5.29
C PHE A 96 -8.41 1.53 -5.90
N LYS A 97 -7.98 0.37 -6.39
CA LYS A 97 -8.90 -0.71 -6.74
C LYS A 97 -8.85 -1.81 -5.70
N PHE A 98 -9.99 -2.15 -5.15
CA PHE A 98 -10.17 -3.26 -4.22
C PHE A 98 -10.86 -4.40 -4.91
N GLU A 99 -10.31 -5.60 -4.78
CA GLU A 99 -10.90 -6.80 -5.35
C GLU A 99 -11.08 -7.86 -4.28
N GLY A 100 -12.34 -8.21 -4.01
CA GLY A 100 -12.67 -9.29 -3.09
C GLY A 100 -12.48 -10.63 -3.77
N ILE A 101 -11.69 -11.53 -3.17
CA ILE A 101 -11.52 -12.90 -3.65
C ILE A 101 -12.05 -13.88 -2.62
N GLY A 102 -13.11 -14.60 -3.00
CA GLY A 102 -13.84 -15.53 -2.14
C GLY A 102 -15.25 -15.07 -1.75
N SER A 103 -15.93 -15.86 -0.91
CA SER A 103 -17.29 -15.54 -0.45
C SER A 103 -17.25 -14.68 0.81
N PHE A 104 -17.70 -13.43 0.71
CA PHE A 104 -17.82 -12.51 1.83
C PHE A 104 -19.21 -12.57 2.51
N ASN A 105 -20.07 -13.51 2.12
CA ASN A 105 -21.43 -13.67 2.62
C ASN A 105 -21.49 -14.54 3.88
N TYR A 106 -20.68 -14.21 4.90
CA TYR A 106 -20.67 -14.92 6.18
C TYR A 106 -20.82 -13.96 7.36
N PRO A 107 -21.53 -14.35 8.44
CA PRO A 107 -21.78 -13.46 9.58
C PRO A 107 -20.53 -12.90 10.26
N ARG A 108 -19.37 -13.57 10.14
CA ARG A 108 -18.09 -13.16 10.75
C ARG A 108 -17.22 -12.30 9.85
N VAL A 109 -17.58 -12.15 8.58
CA VAL A 109 -16.82 -11.36 7.62
C VAL A 109 -17.29 -9.92 7.69
N ILE A 110 -16.34 -8.99 7.81
CA ILE A 110 -16.62 -7.56 7.75
C ILE A 110 -16.85 -7.17 6.28
N PRO A 111 -17.98 -6.51 5.97
CA PRO A 111 -18.24 -6.00 4.63
C PRO A 111 -17.12 -5.07 4.15
N LEU A 112 -16.59 -5.32 2.94
CA LEU A 112 -15.46 -4.55 2.39
C LEU A 112 -15.76 -3.05 2.27
N ASN A 113 -17.01 -2.66 2.04
CA ASN A 113 -17.41 -1.25 1.96
C ASN A 113 -17.13 -0.51 3.28
N ILE A 114 -17.27 -1.15 4.43
CA ILE A 114 -16.94 -0.55 5.73
C ILE A 114 -15.45 -0.27 5.81
N ILE A 115 -14.62 -1.24 5.43
CA ILE A 115 -13.16 -1.12 5.47
C ILE A 115 -12.69 -0.02 4.49
N ILE A 116 -13.33 0.06 3.33
CA ILE A 116 -13.07 1.10 2.33
C ILE A 116 -13.38 2.51 2.86
N GLU A 117 -14.39 2.70 3.71
CA GLU A 117 -14.64 4.00 4.36
C GLU A 117 -13.42 4.47 5.15
N PHE A 118 -12.78 3.57 5.92
CA PHE A 118 -11.56 3.89 6.66
C PHE A 118 -10.38 4.21 5.74
N VAL A 119 -10.19 3.44 4.66
CA VAL A 119 -9.13 3.68 3.67
C VAL A 119 -9.29 5.06 3.03
N ARG A 120 -10.52 5.41 2.59
CA ARG A 120 -10.82 6.71 1.98
C ARG A 120 -10.43 7.85 2.90
N VAL A 121 -10.87 7.81 4.15
CA VAL A 121 -10.58 8.86 5.12
C VAL A 121 -9.10 8.93 5.46
N PHE A 122 -8.47 7.78 5.76
CA PHE A 122 -7.07 7.74 6.20
C PHE A 122 -6.09 8.20 5.11
N PHE A 123 -6.40 7.90 3.85
CA PHE A 123 -5.63 8.34 2.68
C PHE A 123 -6.30 9.53 1.96
N PHE A 124 -6.92 10.43 2.72
CA PHE A 124 -7.22 11.82 2.29
C PHE A 124 -8.28 11.97 1.22
N GLU A 125 -9.40 11.25 1.38
CA GLU A 125 -10.50 11.19 0.40
C GLU A 125 -10.05 10.67 -0.96
N CYS A 126 -9.09 9.74 -0.96
CA CYS A 126 -8.69 9.03 -2.17
C CYS A 126 -9.90 8.36 -2.83
N GLU A 127 -9.89 8.29 -4.16
CA GLU A 127 -10.90 7.54 -4.89
C GLU A 127 -10.66 6.05 -4.64
N VAL A 128 -11.66 5.34 -4.14
CA VAL A 128 -11.57 3.89 -3.95
C VAL A 128 -12.69 3.23 -4.74
N GLU A 129 -12.32 2.45 -5.74
CA GLU A 129 -13.22 1.63 -6.53
C GLU A 129 -13.20 0.19 -6.01
N LEU A 130 -14.36 -0.32 -5.60
CA LEU A 130 -14.53 -1.74 -5.29
C LEU A 130 -14.92 -2.46 -6.59
N LEU A 131 -14.04 -3.36 -7.04
CA LEU A 131 -14.29 -4.25 -8.16
C LEU A 131 -15.23 -5.39 -7.73
N SER A 132 -15.83 -6.05 -8.72
CA SER A 132 -16.67 -7.22 -8.48
C SER A 132 -15.90 -8.31 -7.75
N THR A 133 -16.50 -8.92 -6.73
CA THR A 133 -15.94 -10.09 -6.06
C THR A 133 -15.82 -11.26 -7.02
N ILE A 134 -14.69 -11.97 -6.96
CA ILE A 134 -14.40 -13.13 -7.83
C ILE A 134 -14.24 -14.39 -6.99
N ASP A 135 -14.86 -15.48 -7.45
CA ASP A 135 -14.54 -16.82 -6.96
C ASP A 135 -13.39 -17.40 -7.79
N PHE A 136 -12.17 -17.17 -7.31
CA PHE A 136 -10.94 -17.59 -7.99
C PHE A 136 -10.39 -18.93 -7.47
N SER A 137 -11.04 -19.53 -6.47
CA SER A 137 -10.53 -20.67 -5.68
C SER A 137 -10.18 -21.91 -6.52
N LYS A 138 -10.87 -22.14 -7.64
CA LYS A 138 -10.71 -23.34 -8.50
C LYS A 138 -9.39 -23.39 -9.27
N HIS A 139 -8.71 -22.27 -9.44
CA HIS A 139 -7.50 -22.15 -10.27
C HIS A 139 -6.24 -21.85 -9.46
N MET A 140 -6.37 -21.86 -8.13
CA MET A 140 -5.29 -21.52 -7.22
C MET A 140 -4.63 -22.76 -6.67
N LYS A 141 -3.30 -22.74 -6.61
CA LYS A 141 -2.52 -23.67 -5.81
C LYS A 141 -2.90 -23.47 -4.35
N TYR A 142 -3.11 -24.60 -3.70
CA TYR A 142 -3.44 -24.62 -2.29
C TYR A 142 -2.66 -25.72 -1.57
N GLN A 143 -2.50 -25.53 -0.27
CA GLN A 143 -2.07 -26.55 0.66
C GLN A 143 -3.14 -26.69 1.76
N GLU A 144 -3.10 -27.80 2.48
CA GLU A 144 -3.90 -28.00 3.68
C GLU A 144 -2.97 -28.03 4.88
N ASN A 145 -3.20 -27.12 5.83
CA ASN A 145 -2.46 -27.01 7.07
C ASN A 145 -3.46 -27.04 8.23
N ASP A 146 -3.33 -28.02 9.12
CA ASP A 146 -4.28 -28.26 10.22
C ASP A 146 -5.76 -28.32 9.78
N GLY A 147 -6.02 -28.91 8.61
CA GLY A 147 -7.38 -29.01 8.05
C GLY A 147 -7.93 -27.70 7.49
N ILE A 148 -7.12 -26.64 7.43
CA ILE A 148 -7.44 -25.36 6.82
C ILE A 148 -6.77 -25.30 5.45
N ARG A 149 -7.58 -24.98 4.43
CA ARG A 149 -7.07 -24.75 3.07
C ARG A 149 -6.46 -23.35 2.99
N GLN A 150 -5.20 -23.28 2.58
CA GLN A 150 -4.45 -22.05 2.35
C GLN A 150 -4.07 -21.93 0.88
N TYR A 151 -4.13 -20.72 0.31
CA TYR A 151 -3.82 -20.48 -1.09
C TYR A 151 -2.51 -19.73 -1.28
N GLN A 152 -1.80 -20.03 -2.37
CA GLN A 152 -0.50 -19.42 -2.64
C GLN A 152 -0.66 -17.96 -3.12
N THR A 153 0.13 -17.03 -2.57
CA THR A 153 0.06 -15.59 -2.95
C THR A 153 0.39 -15.33 -4.42
N ASP A 154 1.27 -16.12 -5.02
CA ASP A 154 1.69 -15.98 -6.43
C ASP A 154 0.51 -16.00 -7.41
N ASP A 155 -0.52 -16.81 -7.16
CA ASP A 155 -1.68 -16.89 -8.06
C ASP A 155 -2.54 -15.62 -8.02
N PHE A 156 -2.60 -14.95 -6.85
CA PHE A 156 -3.23 -13.63 -6.75
C PHE A 156 -2.44 -12.60 -7.55
N TYR A 157 -1.11 -12.59 -7.49
CA TYR A 157 -0.29 -11.66 -8.27
C TYR A 157 -0.36 -11.95 -9.76
N ASN A 158 -0.39 -13.22 -10.16
CA ASN A 158 -0.60 -13.61 -11.55
C ASN A 158 -1.95 -13.08 -12.07
N TYR A 159 -3.00 -13.17 -11.26
CA TYR A 159 -4.29 -12.60 -11.58
C TYR A 159 -4.25 -11.06 -11.68
N LEU A 160 -3.70 -10.38 -10.67
CA LEU A 160 -3.60 -8.92 -10.65
C LEU A 160 -2.72 -8.38 -11.78
N SER A 161 -1.62 -9.04 -12.11
CA SER A 161 -0.75 -8.67 -13.23
C SER A 161 -1.45 -8.88 -14.57
N GLN A 162 -2.22 -9.95 -14.74
CA GLN A 162 -3.05 -10.17 -15.92
C GLN A 162 -4.13 -9.10 -16.05
N THR A 163 -4.70 -8.56 -14.98
CA THR A 163 -5.69 -7.47 -15.09
C THR A 163 -5.06 -6.10 -15.30
N ARG A 164 -3.73 -5.96 -15.23
CA ARG A 164 -2.99 -4.69 -15.39
C ARG A 164 -3.26 -3.98 -16.72
N HIS A 165 -3.47 -4.69 -17.82
CA HIS A 165 -3.78 -4.07 -19.12
C HIS A 165 -5.18 -3.45 -19.19
N LYS A 166 -6.09 -3.85 -18.29
CA LYS A 166 -7.42 -3.25 -18.13
C LYS A 166 -7.41 -2.04 -17.19
N ARG A 167 -6.27 -1.77 -16.54
CA ARG A 167 -6.08 -0.64 -15.61
C ARG A 167 -5.66 0.57 -16.41
N ASN A 168 -6.29 1.72 -16.15
CA ASN A 168 -5.77 2.97 -16.68
C ASN A 168 -4.59 3.39 -15.81
N ALA A 169 -3.38 2.93 -16.17
CA ALA A 169 -2.14 3.18 -15.43
C ALA A 169 -1.80 4.68 -15.21
N ARG A 170 -2.56 5.60 -15.82
CA ARG A 170 -2.45 7.06 -15.62
C ARG A 170 -3.28 7.59 -14.44
N GLN A 171 -4.22 6.80 -13.91
CA GLN A 171 -5.17 7.23 -12.88
C GLN A 171 -5.20 6.29 -11.67
N GLU A 172 -4.73 5.05 -11.81
CA GLU A 172 -4.79 4.03 -10.75
C GLU A 172 -3.42 3.88 -10.10
N LEU A 173 -3.29 4.30 -8.84
CA LEU A 173 -2.02 4.24 -8.12
C LEU A 173 -1.76 2.83 -7.60
N LEU A 174 -2.77 2.19 -7.01
CA LEU A 174 -2.62 0.92 -6.29
C LEU A 174 -3.81 -0.02 -6.53
N CYS A 175 -3.55 -1.32 -6.63
CA CYS A 175 -4.57 -2.35 -6.71
C CYS A 175 -4.35 -3.43 -5.65
N VAL A 176 -5.34 -3.60 -4.79
CA VAL A 176 -5.27 -4.47 -3.63
C VAL A 176 -6.32 -5.57 -3.76
N ALA A 177 -5.86 -6.82 -3.74
CA ALA A 177 -6.71 -7.98 -3.52
C ALA A 177 -6.89 -8.20 -2.02
N VAL A 178 -8.13 -8.44 -1.62
CA VAL A 178 -8.47 -8.84 -0.25
C VAL A 178 -9.18 -10.18 -0.31
N THR A 179 -8.81 -11.11 0.56
CA THR A 179 -9.45 -12.42 0.64
C THR A 179 -9.80 -12.78 2.09
N VAL A 180 -10.82 -13.62 2.25
CA VAL A 180 -11.16 -14.26 3.53
C VAL A 180 -10.61 -15.68 3.64
N ALA A 181 -9.94 -16.16 2.58
CA ALA A 181 -9.22 -17.41 2.60
C ALA A 181 -7.82 -17.21 3.19
N ASP A 182 -7.31 -18.24 3.85
CA ASP A 182 -5.95 -18.19 4.38
C ASP A 182 -4.92 -18.25 3.24
N ILE A 183 -3.77 -17.61 3.41
CA ILE A 183 -2.76 -17.47 2.34
C ILE A 183 -1.35 -17.77 2.83
N TYR A 184 -0.50 -18.25 1.93
CA TYR A 184 0.90 -18.55 2.19
C TYR A 184 1.80 -18.11 1.01
N LEU A 185 3.08 -17.86 1.30
CA LEU A 185 4.07 -17.42 0.31
C LEU A 185 4.61 -18.60 -0.52
N ASN A 186 5.27 -19.53 0.17
CA ASN A 186 5.94 -20.70 -0.38
C ASN A 186 6.06 -21.76 0.72
N GLU A 187 6.60 -22.93 0.39
CA GLU A 187 6.70 -24.11 1.27
C GLU A 187 7.48 -23.88 2.59
N ILE A 188 8.18 -22.75 2.74
CA ILE A 188 8.96 -22.41 3.95
C ILE A 188 8.12 -21.63 4.98
N TRP A 189 7.04 -20.98 4.55
CA TRP A 189 6.21 -20.13 5.43
C TRP A 189 4.89 -20.82 5.78
N ASP A 190 4.55 -20.84 7.07
CA ASP A 190 3.28 -21.41 7.54
C ASP A 190 2.06 -20.62 7.03
N PHE A 191 2.13 -19.29 7.06
CA PHE A 191 1.10 -18.37 6.53
C PHE A 191 1.63 -16.94 6.45
N VAL A 192 0.89 -16.06 5.77
CA VAL A 192 1.08 -14.60 5.86
C VAL A 192 -0.25 -13.86 5.95
N TYR A 193 -0.27 -12.71 6.63
CA TYR A 193 -1.43 -11.79 6.60
C TYR A 193 -1.56 -11.07 5.26
N GLY A 194 -0.46 -10.99 4.50
CA GLY A 194 -0.45 -10.46 3.16
C GLY A 194 0.96 -10.13 2.70
N GLN A 195 1.03 -9.59 1.49
CA GLN A 195 2.27 -9.20 0.85
C GLN A 195 1.98 -8.05 -0.13
N ALA A 196 2.95 -7.17 -0.30
CA ALA A 196 2.93 -6.10 -1.29
C ALA A 196 4.09 -6.23 -2.29
N GLN A 197 3.81 -5.99 -3.56
CA GLN A 197 4.81 -5.74 -4.60
C GLN A 197 4.76 -4.25 -4.97
N ALA A 198 5.49 -3.44 -4.19
CA ALA A 198 5.44 -1.97 -4.30
C ALA A 198 5.79 -1.46 -5.71
N ILE A 199 6.69 -2.15 -6.42
CA ILE A 199 7.09 -1.82 -7.80
C ILE A 199 5.91 -1.88 -8.77
N ASP A 200 5.05 -2.88 -8.59
CA ASP A 200 3.88 -3.11 -9.45
C ASP A 200 2.61 -2.47 -8.90
N GLY A 201 2.69 -1.81 -7.73
CA GLY A 201 1.56 -1.15 -7.08
C GLY A 201 0.46 -2.14 -6.70
N VAL A 202 0.81 -3.40 -6.42
CA VAL A 202 -0.15 -4.45 -6.08
C VAL A 202 0.07 -5.01 -4.68
N GLY A 203 -1.02 -5.32 -3.99
CA GLY A 203 -1.01 -5.96 -2.68
C GLY A 203 -2.06 -7.05 -2.58
N VAL A 204 -1.80 -8.06 -1.75
CA VAL A 204 -2.73 -9.16 -1.47
C VAL A 204 -2.78 -9.34 0.03
N TYR A 205 -3.97 -9.24 0.62
CA TYR A 205 -4.15 -9.35 2.08
C TYR A 205 -5.26 -10.34 2.43
N SER A 206 -5.02 -11.14 3.46
CA SER A 206 -5.98 -12.10 3.99
C SER A 206 -6.56 -11.63 5.31
N PHE A 207 -7.87 -11.74 5.44
CA PHE A 207 -8.61 -11.51 6.68
C PHE A 207 -8.92 -12.81 7.44
N ALA A 208 -8.50 -13.97 6.93
CA ALA A 208 -8.85 -15.26 7.49
C ALA A 208 -8.43 -15.36 8.98
N ARG A 209 -7.16 -15.07 9.25
CA ARG A 209 -6.55 -15.15 10.59
C ARG A 209 -6.80 -13.93 11.47
N LEU A 210 -7.62 -12.97 11.02
CA LEU A 210 -7.98 -11.80 11.83
C LEU A 210 -9.19 -12.08 12.73
N ASP A 211 -9.97 -13.12 12.41
CA ASP A 211 -10.99 -13.67 13.32
C ASP A 211 -10.30 -14.35 14.52
N PRO A 212 -10.52 -13.89 15.76
CA PRO A 212 -9.99 -14.56 16.96
C PRO A 212 -10.41 -16.03 17.08
N LEU A 213 -11.46 -16.43 16.37
CA LEU A 213 -11.96 -17.80 16.34
C LEU A 213 -11.47 -18.60 15.12
N PHE A 214 -10.49 -18.09 14.37
CA PHE A 214 -9.95 -18.78 13.18
C PHE A 214 -9.50 -20.21 13.49
N SER A 215 -8.72 -20.39 14.56
CA SER A 215 -8.25 -21.69 15.02
C SER A 215 -9.16 -22.36 16.05
N ALA A 216 -10.39 -21.85 16.23
CA ALA A 216 -11.30 -22.40 17.22
C ALA A 216 -11.85 -23.77 16.77
N SER A 217 -12.04 -24.67 17.73
CA SER A 217 -12.64 -25.98 17.45
C SER A 217 -14.07 -25.83 16.89
N LEU A 218 -14.53 -26.81 16.12
CA LEU A 218 -15.92 -26.85 15.64
C LEU A 218 -16.94 -26.73 16.78
N GLN A 219 -16.66 -27.35 17.92
CA GLN A 219 -17.52 -27.29 19.11
C GLN A 219 -17.61 -25.85 19.65
N THR A 220 -16.48 -25.15 19.73
CA THR A 220 -16.44 -23.72 20.09
C THR A 220 -17.27 -22.91 19.10
N LEU A 221 -17.03 -23.06 17.80
CA LEU A 221 -17.75 -22.31 16.76
C LEU A 221 -19.27 -22.52 16.78
N LEU A 222 -19.74 -23.75 17.08
CA LEU A 222 -21.17 -24.06 17.16
C LEU A 222 -21.84 -23.50 18.42
N SER A 223 -21.08 -23.39 19.52
CA SER A 223 -21.57 -22.86 20.81
C SER A 223 -21.41 -21.34 20.94
N PHE A 224 -20.66 -20.71 20.05
CA PHE A 224 -20.27 -19.32 20.17
C PHE A 224 -21.27 -18.38 19.47
N SER A 225 -21.90 -17.50 20.26
CA SER A 225 -22.69 -16.40 19.75
C SER A 225 -21.80 -15.18 19.51
N LEU A 226 -21.75 -14.71 18.26
CA LEU A 226 -21.02 -13.50 17.90
C LEU A 226 -21.57 -12.28 18.63
N THR A 227 -20.73 -11.69 19.49
CA THR A 227 -21.02 -10.42 20.15
C THR A 227 -20.55 -9.24 19.31
N ASP A 228 -21.11 -8.06 19.56
CA ASP A 228 -20.65 -6.82 18.91
C ASP A 228 -19.17 -6.54 19.19
N GLY A 229 -18.69 -6.84 20.40
CA GLY A 229 -17.26 -6.72 20.74
C GLY A 229 -16.35 -7.56 19.85
N HIS A 230 -16.77 -8.79 19.48
CA HIS A 230 -15.99 -9.61 18.53
C HIS A 230 -15.96 -8.98 17.14
N ARG A 231 -17.08 -8.44 16.66
CA ARG A 231 -17.14 -7.74 15.37
C ARG A 231 -16.22 -6.52 15.34
N VAL A 232 -16.18 -5.76 16.43
CA VAL A 232 -15.27 -4.60 16.57
C VAL A 232 -13.81 -5.03 16.52
N ILE A 233 -13.43 -6.13 17.19
CA ILE A 233 -12.05 -6.66 17.13
C ILE A 233 -11.68 -7.04 15.70
N ILE A 234 -12.53 -7.81 15.00
CA ILE A 234 -12.27 -8.22 13.61
C ILE A 234 -12.14 -7.00 12.70
N LEU A 235 -13.08 -6.05 12.80
CA LEU A 235 -13.02 -4.80 12.04
C LEU A 235 -11.72 -4.04 12.30
N ARG A 236 -11.36 -3.86 13.58
CA ARG A 236 -10.13 -3.16 13.98
C ARG A 236 -8.90 -3.81 13.38
N ARG A 237 -8.81 -5.15 13.41
CA ARG A 237 -7.71 -5.91 12.81
C ARG A 237 -7.68 -5.77 11.27
N CYS A 238 -8.83 -5.90 10.59
CA CYS A 238 -8.92 -5.74 9.14
C CYS A 238 -8.49 -4.34 8.67
N VAL A 239 -8.98 -3.30 9.34
CA VAL A 239 -8.61 -1.90 9.05
C VAL A 239 -7.11 -1.70 9.34
N LYS A 240 -6.61 -2.21 10.46
CA LYS A 240 -5.19 -2.06 10.85
C LYS A 240 -4.25 -2.61 9.81
N ILE A 241 -4.41 -3.89 9.47
CA ILE A 241 -3.54 -4.55 8.50
C ILE A 241 -3.62 -3.82 7.16
N LEU A 242 -4.82 -3.52 6.69
CA LEU A 242 -4.95 -2.87 5.39
C LEU A 242 -4.30 -1.47 5.37
N LEU A 243 -4.52 -0.64 6.39
CA LEU A 243 -3.91 0.69 6.44
C LEU A 243 -2.38 0.61 6.60
N HIS A 244 -1.87 -0.34 7.40
CA HIS A 244 -0.44 -0.60 7.58
C HIS A 244 0.22 -0.91 6.23
N GLU A 245 -0.35 -1.87 5.52
CA GLU A 245 0.21 -2.38 4.28
C GLU A 245 0.09 -1.36 3.12
N LEU A 246 -1.03 -0.62 3.06
CA LEU A 246 -1.13 0.53 2.18
C LEU A 246 -0.08 1.60 2.53
N GLY A 247 0.26 1.78 3.81
CA GLY A 247 1.36 2.63 4.25
C GLY A 247 2.70 2.25 3.62
N HIS A 248 2.98 0.95 3.49
CA HIS A 248 4.18 0.47 2.78
C HIS A 248 4.20 0.87 1.30
N LEU A 249 3.04 0.89 0.64
CA LEU A 249 2.92 1.34 -0.75
C LEU A 249 3.20 2.84 -0.91
N PHE A 250 3.05 3.63 0.15
CA PHE A 250 3.51 5.03 0.22
C PHE A 250 4.95 5.20 0.74
N GLY A 251 5.72 4.12 0.81
CA GLY A 251 7.13 4.13 1.20
C GLY A 251 7.37 4.23 2.71
N LEU A 252 6.34 4.09 3.55
CA LEU A 252 6.51 4.01 4.99
C LEU A 252 7.13 2.65 5.33
N LYS A 253 8.32 2.64 5.96
CA LYS A 253 8.88 1.42 6.58
C LYS A 253 8.30 1.21 7.97
N HIS A 254 8.54 0.03 8.54
CA HIS A 254 8.23 -0.22 9.94
C HIS A 254 8.78 0.89 10.85
N CYS A 255 7.94 1.40 11.73
CA CYS A 255 8.29 2.44 12.67
C CYS A 255 8.85 1.81 13.95
N ILE A 256 10.00 2.32 14.39
CA ILE A 256 10.67 1.90 15.64
C ILE A 256 10.74 3.03 16.67
N TYR A 257 10.20 4.21 16.34
CA TYR A 257 10.38 5.43 17.14
C TYR A 257 9.30 5.61 18.20
N TYR A 258 8.07 5.20 17.91
CA TYR A 258 6.88 5.43 18.73
C TYR A 258 5.88 4.29 18.55
N ILE A 259 4.89 4.23 19.45
CA ILE A 259 3.65 3.49 19.22
C ILE A 259 2.96 4.08 17.99
N CYS A 260 2.77 3.26 16.96
CA CYS A 260 2.37 3.70 15.63
C CYS A 260 1.69 2.53 14.88
N LEU A 261 0.71 2.85 14.03
CA LEU A 261 0.14 1.90 13.09
C LEU A 261 1.22 1.15 12.28
N MET A 262 2.31 1.83 11.93
CA MET A 262 3.41 1.24 11.16
C MET A 262 4.39 0.40 12.01
N ASN A 263 4.13 0.08 13.27
CA ASN A 263 5.02 -0.83 14.01
C ASN A 263 4.94 -2.24 13.39
N GLY A 264 6.07 -2.96 13.32
CA GLY A 264 6.06 -4.37 12.94
C GLY A 264 5.43 -5.23 14.04
N ALA A 265 4.76 -6.32 13.65
CA ALA A 265 4.20 -7.33 14.57
C ALA A 265 4.65 -8.73 14.15
N ASN A 266 5.09 -9.54 15.11
CA ASN A 266 5.42 -10.95 14.89
C ASN A 266 4.30 -11.91 15.29
N ASN A 267 3.28 -11.41 16.02
CA ASN A 267 2.15 -12.21 16.50
C ASN A 267 0.89 -11.33 16.68
N GLU A 268 -0.25 -11.98 16.87
CA GLU A 268 -1.55 -11.30 17.04
C GLU A 268 -1.62 -10.37 18.25
N ILE A 269 -0.96 -10.72 19.35
CA ILE A 269 -0.96 -9.92 20.58
C ILE A 269 -0.23 -8.59 20.34
N GLU A 270 0.91 -8.64 19.64
CA GLU A 270 1.63 -7.45 19.19
C GLU A 270 0.79 -6.62 18.24
N MET A 271 0.19 -7.25 17.22
CA MET A 271 -0.71 -6.57 16.28
C MET A 271 -1.86 -5.86 17.02
N ASP A 272 -2.51 -6.51 17.99
CA ASP A 272 -3.64 -5.95 18.73
C ASP A 272 -3.25 -4.74 19.59
N ARG A 273 -2.02 -4.72 20.14
CA ARG A 273 -1.51 -3.59 20.92
C ARG A 273 -1.18 -2.36 20.07
N GLN A 274 -0.94 -2.53 18.77
CA GLN A 274 -0.68 -1.40 17.88
C GLN A 274 -1.94 -0.55 17.70
N PRO A 275 -1.81 0.77 17.47
CA PRO A 275 -2.95 1.64 17.26
C PRO A 275 -3.40 1.68 15.79
N LEU A 276 -4.56 2.32 15.53
CA LEU A 276 -4.99 2.72 14.17
C LEU A 276 -4.61 4.17 13.80
N TYR A 277 -3.57 4.72 14.42
CA TYR A 277 -3.08 6.07 14.13
C TYR A 277 -1.59 6.07 13.83
N LEU A 278 -1.16 7.02 13.00
CA LEU A 278 0.27 7.26 12.75
C LEU A 278 0.85 8.09 13.88
N CYS A 279 2.07 7.75 14.29
CA CYS A 279 2.86 8.65 15.13
C CYS A 279 3.26 9.92 14.36
N PRO A 280 3.69 11.00 15.05
CA PRO A 280 4.04 12.27 14.40
C PRO A 280 5.09 12.12 13.28
N VAL A 281 6.04 11.19 13.42
CA VAL A 281 7.08 10.93 12.40
C VAL A 281 6.46 10.33 11.14
N CYS A 282 5.66 9.27 11.26
CA CYS A 282 5.06 8.61 10.11
C CYS A 282 3.97 9.49 9.47
N LEU A 283 3.19 10.21 10.27
CA LEU A 283 2.25 11.20 9.78
C LEU A 283 2.96 12.28 8.94
N ARG A 284 4.10 12.80 9.42
CA ARG A 284 4.88 13.80 8.70
C ARG A 284 5.44 13.26 7.38
N LYS A 285 5.89 11.99 7.34
CA LYS A 285 6.34 11.32 6.11
C LYS A 285 5.22 11.15 5.09
N LEU A 286 4.02 10.77 5.56
CA LEU A 286 2.86 10.65 4.68
C LEU A 286 2.41 12.04 4.18
N TYR A 287 2.37 13.03 5.08
CA TYR A 287 2.06 14.41 4.74
C TYR A 287 3.04 15.01 3.73
N SER A 288 4.35 14.72 3.83
CA SER A 288 5.32 15.21 2.86
C SER A 288 5.07 14.69 1.44
N THR A 289 4.37 13.57 1.31
CA THR A 289 4.05 12.94 0.03
C THR A 289 2.69 13.42 -0.50
N LEU A 290 1.70 13.61 0.38
CA LEU A 290 0.29 13.77 -0.01
C LEU A 290 -0.33 15.14 0.31
N GLN A 291 0.35 15.98 1.11
CA GLN A 291 -0.04 17.37 1.43
C GLN A 291 -1.52 17.59 1.82
N PHE A 292 -2.04 16.74 2.70
CA PHE A 292 -3.45 16.74 3.12
C PHE A 292 -3.72 17.61 4.37
N ASN A 293 -4.98 17.94 4.62
CA ASN A 293 -5.39 18.55 5.88
C ASN A 293 -5.52 17.48 6.99
N VAL A 294 -4.61 17.49 7.96
CA VAL A 294 -4.58 16.54 9.07
C VAL A 294 -5.85 16.64 9.93
N ARG A 295 -6.38 17.85 10.14
CA ARG A 295 -7.54 18.08 10.99
C ARG A 295 -8.78 17.41 10.41
N ASP A 296 -9.05 17.64 9.12
CA ASP A 296 -10.21 17.07 8.43
C ASP A 296 -10.19 15.53 8.47
N VAL A 297 -9.00 14.93 8.31
CA VAL A 297 -8.82 13.47 8.38
C VAL A 297 -9.12 12.96 9.78
N TYR A 298 -8.61 13.63 10.80
CA TYR A 298 -8.80 13.21 12.18
C TYR A 298 -10.27 13.33 12.61
N GLU A 299 -10.98 14.40 12.19
CA GLU A 299 -12.42 14.56 12.45
C GLU A 299 -13.24 13.46 11.78
N LYS A 300 -12.95 13.15 10.52
CA LYS A 300 -13.66 12.09 9.80
C LYS A 300 -13.33 10.70 10.35
N PHE A 301 -12.08 10.44 10.72
CA PHE A 301 -11.69 9.16 11.29
C PHE A 301 -12.31 8.97 12.68
N LEU A 302 -12.42 10.05 13.48
CA LEU A 302 -13.16 10.06 14.74
C LEU A 302 -14.63 9.64 14.52
N ASN A 303 -15.32 10.23 13.54
CA ASN A 303 -16.71 9.86 13.22
C ASN A 303 -16.85 8.38 12.85
N LEU A 304 -15.88 7.81 12.11
CA LEU A 304 -15.86 6.38 11.81
C LEU A 304 -15.65 5.55 13.09
N CYS A 305 -14.75 5.96 13.97
CA CYS A 305 -14.54 5.27 15.25
C CYS A 305 -15.81 5.27 16.11
N GLU A 306 -16.56 6.38 16.16
CA GLU A 306 -17.84 6.47 16.85
C GLU A 306 -18.89 5.56 16.24
N LYS A 307 -19.03 5.61 14.91
CA LYS A 307 -20.00 4.81 14.15
C LYS A 307 -19.80 3.30 14.35
N TYR A 308 -18.55 2.86 14.48
CA TYR A 308 -18.19 1.43 14.53
C TYR A 308 -17.68 0.94 15.89
N GLY A 309 -17.74 1.77 16.94
CA GLY A 309 -17.40 1.36 18.31
C GLY A 309 -15.90 1.16 18.58
N LEU A 310 -15.01 1.83 17.83
CA LEU A 310 -13.55 1.80 18.05
C LEU A 310 -13.17 2.80 19.16
N GLU A 311 -13.48 2.46 20.41
CA GLU A 311 -13.45 3.39 21.54
C GLU A 311 -12.04 3.91 21.88
N GLU A 312 -11.01 3.05 21.83
CA GLU A 312 -9.63 3.46 22.09
C GLU A 312 -9.15 4.52 21.09
N GLU A 313 -9.40 4.27 19.80
CA GLU A 313 -9.09 5.18 18.72
C GLU A 313 -9.92 6.47 18.83
N ARG A 314 -11.22 6.36 19.12
CA ARG A 314 -12.12 7.52 19.32
C ARG A 314 -11.56 8.48 20.36
N ILE A 315 -11.20 7.97 21.54
CA ILE A 315 -10.62 8.77 22.64
C ILE A 315 -9.31 9.42 22.18
N TRP A 316 -8.46 8.67 21.46
CA TRP A 316 -7.19 9.19 20.97
C TRP A 316 -7.37 10.34 19.98
N TYR A 317 -8.19 10.15 18.94
CA TYR A 317 -8.43 11.17 17.90
C TYR A 317 -9.10 12.41 18.50
N GLN A 318 -10.09 12.23 19.38
CA GLN A 318 -10.76 13.34 20.07
C GLN A 318 -9.79 14.19 20.88
N LYS A 319 -8.86 13.56 21.60
CA LYS A 319 -7.83 14.27 22.38
C LYS A 319 -6.87 15.04 21.47
N HIS A 320 -6.44 14.45 20.37
CA HIS A 320 -5.44 15.07 19.48
C HIS A 320 -6.01 16.18 18.61
N LEU A 321 -7.29 16.12 18.22
CA LEU A 321 -7.97 17.21 17.52
C LEU A 321 -7.93 18.52 18.29
N ASN A 322 -8.06 18.47 19.62
CA ASN A 322 -7.98 19.65 20.48
C ASN A 322 -6.58 20.29 20.50
N CYS A 323 -5.54 19.57 20.07
CA CYS A 323 -4.16 20.04 20.02
C CYS A 323 -3.73 20.52 18.63
N ILE A 324 -4.50 20.21 17.58
CA ILE A 324 -4.22 20.68 16.23
C ILE A 324 -4.82 22.08 16.09
N GLN A 325 -3.96 23.10 16.03
CA GLN A 325 -4.39 24.45 15.69
C GLN A 325 -4.84 24.48 14.24
N ASP A 326 -5.90 25.24 13.93
CA ASP A 326 -6.32 25.48 12.55
C ASP A 326 -5.16 26.07 11.75
N THR A 327 -4.56 25.26 10.87
CA THR A 327 -3.48 25.67 9.97
C THR A 327 -3.96 26.56 8.82
N ASN A 328 -5.19 27.09 8.90
CA ASN A 328 -5.79 28.01 7.92
C ASN A 328 -5.68 29.48 8.34
N LYS A 329 -4.54 29.90 8.92
CA LYS A 329 -4.22 31.33 9.10
C LYS A 329 -2.92 31.69 8.41
#